data_AF-A0A6B1AXK5-F1
#
_entry.id   AF-A0A6B1AXK5-F1
#
_cell.length_a   1.000
_cell.length_b   1.000
_cell.length_c   1.000
_cell.angle_alpha   90.00
_cell.angle_beta   90.00
_cell.angle_gamma   90.00
#
_symmetry.space_group_name_H-M   'P 1'
#
loop_
_entity.id
_entity.type
_entity.pdbx_description
1 polymer ?
#
loop_
_entity_poly.entity_id
_entity_poly.type
_entity_poly.pdbx_seq_one_letter_code
_entity_poly.pdbx_strand_id
1 'polypeptide(L)'
;MTESENAAHTTTAAHDLKTDADIEAEEILIAQHKAAALAKNTQKTYGTGWRNWSKWASDNGHTDLPADPEHLQAWLITMVRQKMKPTTIGTYLAAVGR
;
A
#
# COMPACT_ATOMS: atom_id res chain seq x y z
N MET A 1 4.58 58.04 9.97
CA MET A 1 3.11 57.99 9.89
C MET A 1 2.81 56.84 8.94
N THR A 2 2.67 55.64 9.50
CA THR A 2 2.49 54.38 8.76
C THR A 2 1.01 54.23 8.48
N GLU A 3 0.64 54.46 7.22
CA GLU A 3 -0.68 54.18 6.69
C GLU A 3 -0.91 52.67 6.65
N SER A 4 -2.07 52.28 7.17
CA SER A 4 -2.90 51.14 6.82
C SER A 4 -2.68 50.64 5.37
N GLU A 5 -2.91 49.39 5.00
CA GLU A 5 -4.15 48.67 5.20
C GLU A 5 -3.97 47.24 4.66
N ASN A 6 -4.50 46.30 5.44
CA ASN A 6 -5.01 44.99 5.06
C ASN A 6 -4.98 44.59 3.56
N ALA A 7 -4.23 43.54 3.21
CA ALA A 7 -4.42 42.78 1.98
C ALA A 7 -4.55 41.28 2.30
N ALA A 8 -5.81 40.90 2.55
CA ALA A 8 -6.44 39.68 2.10
C ALA A 8 -5.67 38.36 2.26
N HIS A 9 -5.98 37.67 3.37
CA HIS A 9 -6.15 36.22 3.37
C HIS A 9 -7.13 35.81 2.25
N THR A 10 -6.62 35.47 1.07
CA THR A 10 -7.39 34.70 0.10
C THR A 10 -6.46 33.84 -0.75
N THR A 11 -6.33 32.57 -0.38
CA THR A 11 -6.10 31.51 -1.37
C THR A 11 -6.91 30.31 -0.92
N THR A 12 -8.19 30.39 -1.31
CA THR A 12 -8.92 29.33 -1.99
C THR A 12 -8.93 27.96 -1.30
N ALA A 13 -9.86 27.82 -0.36
CA ALA A 13 -10.57 26.57 -0.15
C ALA A 13 -11.38 26.25 -1.42
N ALA A 14 -10.79 25.53 -2.36
CA ALA A 14 -11.48 24.80 -3.41
C ALA A 14 -11.08 23.32 -3.28
N HIS A 15 -11.46 22.71 -2.16
CA HIS A 15 -11.57 21.26 -2.11
C HIS A 15 -12.88 20.94 -2.83
N ASP A 16 -12.79 20.60 -4.11
CA ASP A 16 -13.90 19.99 -4.84
C ASP A 16 -14.43 18.83 -3.99
N LEU A 17 -15.59 19.04 -3.37
CA LEU A 17 -16.32 17.98 -2.72
C LEU A 17 -16.84 17.08 -3.86
N LYS A 18 -16.12 15.98 -4.10
CA LYS A 18 -16.60 14.91 -4.97
C LYS A 18 -18.01 14.53 -4.53
N THR A 19 -18.95 14.49 -5.47
CA THR A 19 -20.29 14.00 -5.16
C THR A 19 -20.23 12.50 -4.90
N ASP A 20 -21.23 11.93 -4.24
CA ASP A 20 -21.30 10.48 -4.01
C ASP A 20 -21.18 9.68 -5.32
N ALA A 21 -21.75 10.21 -6.42
CA ALA A 21 -21.63 9.63 -7.75
C ALA A 21 -20.19 9.67 -8.30
N ASP A 22 -19.43 10.73 -8.01
CA ASP A 22 -18.03 10.83 -8.43
C ASP A 22 -17.13 9.87 -7.64
N ILE A 23 -17.43 9.68 -6.34
CA ILE A 23 -16.74 8.71 -5.48
C ILE A 23 -16.99 7.29 -5.98
N GLU A 24 -18.25 6.92 -6.24
CA GLU A 24 -18.61 5.60 -6.77
C GLU A 24 -17.95 5.33 -8.13
N ALA A 25 -17.95 6.32 -9.03
CA ALA A 25 -17.30 6.20 -10.32
C ALA A 25 -15.78 5.96 -10.20
N GLU A 26 -15.13 6.66 -9.27
CA GLU A 26 -13.70 6.48 -9.01
C GLU A 26 -13.39 5.11 -8.39
N GLU A 27 -14.21 4.64 -7.44
CA GLU A 27 -14.07 3.30 -6.86
C GLU A 27 -14.18 2.20 -7.94
N ILE A 28 -15.12 2.34 -8.87
CA ILE A 28 -15.29 1.43 -10.01
C ILE A 28 -14.03 1.44 -10.90
N LEU A 29 -13.52 2.62 -11.24
CA LEU A 29 -12.30 2.74 -12.05
C LEU A 29 -11.08 2.14 -11.34
N ILE A 30 -10.93 2.38 -10.05
CA ILE A 30 -9.87 1.78 -9.22
C ILE A 30 -10.00 0.26 -9.24
N ALA A 31 -11.21 -0.29 -9.08
CA ALA A 31 -11.46 -1.72 -9.10
C ALA A 31 -11.14 -2.35 -10.47
N GLN A 32 -11.57 -1.71 -11.56
CA GLN A 32 -11.28 -2.15 -12.93
C GLN A 32 -9.78 -2.13 -13.22
N HIS A 33 -9.08 -1.06 -12.83
CA HIS A 33 -7.64 -0.95 -13.00
C HIS A 33 -6.89 -2.01 -12.19
N LYS A 34 -7.26 -2.21 -10.92
CA LYS A 34 -6.70 -3.29 -10.08
C LYS A 34 -6.91 -4.67 -10.70
N ALA A 35 -8.09 -4.92 -11.26
CA ALA A 35 -8.42 -6.18 -11.91
C ALA A 35 -7.63 -6.40 -13.22
N ALA A 36 -7.40 -5.35 -14.00
CA ALA A 36 -6.68 -5.40 -15.27
C ALA A 36 -5.15 -5.40 -15.11
N ALA A 37 -4.63 -4.80 -14.03
CA ALA A 37 -3.19 -4.58 -13.85
C ALA A 37 -2.39 -5.87 -13.63
N LEU A 38 -3.01 -6.93 -13.11
CA LEU A 38 -2.34 -8.19 -12.79
C LEU A 38 -3.19 -9.39 -13.19
N ALA A 39 -2.55 -10.43 -13.72
CA ALA A 39 -3.22 -11.70 -13.96
C ALA A 39 -3.80 -12.28 -12.65
N LYS A 40 -4.95 -12.97 -12.73
CA LYS A 40 -5.65 -13.53 -11.55
C LYS A 40 -4.75 -14.38 -10.65
N ASN A 41 -3.86 -15.17 -11.23
CA ASN A 41 -2.90 -15.95 -10.44
C ASN A 41 -1.88 -15.07 -9.72
N THR A 42 -1.37 -14.02 -10.35
CA THR A 42 -0.45 -13.07 -9.73
C THR A 42 -1.11 -12.34 -8.57
N GLN A 43 -2.36 -11.88 -8.72
CA GLN A 43 -3.11 -11.26 -7.63
C GLN A 43 -3.26 -12.20 -6.42
N LYS A 44 -3.61 -13.48 -6.67
CA LYS A 44 -3.72 -14.49 -5.61
C LYS A 44 -2.39 -14.71 -4.91
N THR A 45 -1.30 -14.88 -5.67
CA THR A 45 0.02 -15.13 -5.09
C THR A 45 0.51 -13.93 -4.30
N TYR A 46 0.31 -12.71 -4.81
CA TYR A 46 0.66 -11.48 -4.08
C TYR A 46 -0.17 -11.32 -2.82
N GLY A 47 -1.48 -11.56 -2.88
CA GLY A 47 -2.33 -11.56 -1.70
C GLY A 47 -1.89 -12.59 -0.66
N THR A 48 -1.38 -13.75 -1.07
CA THR A 48 -0.82 -14.74 -0.14
C THR A 48 0.50 -14.26 0.46
N GLY A 49 1.39 -13.67 -0.34
CA GLY A 49 2.63 -13.07 0.16
C GLY A 49 2.35 -11.97 1.19
N TRP A 50 1.39 -11.10 0.90
CA TRP A 50 0.94 -10.04 1.80
C TRP A 50 0.41 -10.59 3.14
N ARG A 51 -0.51 -11.55 3.10
CA ARG A 51 -1.04 -12.19 4.31
C ARG A 51 0.06 -12.88 5.13
N ASN A 52 1.04 -13.49 4.46
CA ASN A 52 2.15 -14.14 5.13
C ASN A 52 3.03 -13.12 5.87
N TRP A 53 3.33 -11.98 5.22
CA TRP A 53 4.04 -10.87 5.83
C TRP A 53 3.28 -10.25 7.00
N SER A 54 2.03 -9.79 6.80
CA SER A 54 1.24 -9.16 7.87
C SER A 54 1.08 -10.07 9.07
N LYS A 55 0.92 -11.38 8.85
CA LYS A 55 0.89 -12.36 9.94
C LYS A 55 2.24 -12.41 10.67
N TRP A 56 3.35 -12.56 9.95
CA TRP A 56 4.68 -12.61 10.57
C TRP A 56 4.98 -11.32 11.34
N ALA A 57 4.67 -10.15 10.77
CA ALA A 57 4.88 -8.86 11.43
C ALA A 57 4.10 -8.78 12.75
N SER A 58 2.80 -9.09 12.71
CA SER A 58 1.94 -9.14 13.91
C SER A 58 2.44 -10.14 14.96
N ASP A 59 2.80 -11.36 14.55
CA ASP A 59 3.30 -12.41 15.44
C ASP A 59 4.63 -12.01 16.13
N ASN A 60 5.41 -11.10 15.52
CA ASN A 60 6.69 -10.62 16.05
C ASN A 60 6.60 -9.20 16.66
N GLY A 61 5.40 -8.62 16.79
CA GLY A 61 5.19 -7.31 17.40
C GLY A 61 5.60 -6.11 16.54
N HIS A 62 5.65 -6.29 15.22
CA HIS A 62 5.96 -5.25 14.24
C HIS A 62 4.70 -4.79 13.50
N THR A 63 4.70 -3.53 13.07
CA THR A 63 3.69 -3.02 12.13
C THR A 63 3.96 -3.57 10.73
N ASP A 64 2.91 -3.96 10.01
CA ASP A 64 3.05 -4.49 8.65
C ASP A 64 3.34 -3.40 7.62
N LEU A 65 2.91 -2.16 7.89
CA LEU A 65 3.27 -0.97 7.12
C LEU A 65 3.63 0.23 8.03
N PRO A 66 4.65 1.04 7.66
CA PRO A 66 5.59 0.83 6.55
C PRO A 66 6.48 -0.40 6.80
N ALA A 67 6.75 -1.18 5.74
CA ALA A 67 7.56 -2.39 5.86
C ALA A 67 9.04 -2.02 6.06
N ASP A 68 9.50 -2.09 7.31
CA ASP A 68 10.90 -1.84 7.67
C ASP A 68 11.83 -2.86 6.97
N PRO A 69 12.90 -2.41 6.29
CA PRO A 69 13.86 -3.30 5.64
C PRO A 69 14.47 -4.37 6.57
N GLU A 70 14.72 -4.08 7.84
CA GLU A 70 15.28 -5.05 8.79
C GLU A 70 14.28 -6.17 9.10
N HIS A 71 13.02 -5.81 9.31
CA HIS A 71 11.94 -6.76 9.54
C HIS A 71 11.67 -7.62 8.30
N LEU A 72 11.73 -7.03 7.10
CA LEU A 72 11.65 -7.77 5.84
C LEU A 72 12.78 -8.80 5.72
N GLN A 73 14.02 -8.44 6.06
CA GLN A 73 15.14 -9.39 6.05
C GLN A 73 14.92 -10.55 7.03
N ALA A 74 14.49 -10.26 8.27
CA ALA A 74 14.19 -11.28 9.27
C ALA A 74 13.05 -12.24 8.83
N TRP A 75 12.02 -11.70 8.19
CA TRP A 75 10.95 -12.48 7.59
C TRP A 75 11.44 -13.37 6.44
N LEU A 76 12.27 -12.85 5.54
CA LEU A 76 12.89 -13.61 4.45
C LEU A 76 13.74 -14.78 4.99
N ILE A 77 14.52 -14.54 6.05
CA ILE A 77 15.29 -15.58 6.75
C ILE A 77 14.37 -16.66 7.33
N THR A 78 13.20 -16.28 7.86
CA THR A 78 12.21 -17.22 8.37
C THR A 78 11.70 -18.16 7.26
N MET A 79 11.43 -17.64 6.06
CA MET A 79 11.03 -18.46 4.91
C MET A 79 12.15 -19.39 4.41
N VAL A 80 13.41 -18.92 4.43
CA VAL A 80 14.59 -19.76 4.14
C VAL A 80 14.69 -20.91 5.13
N ARG A 81 14.50 -20.65 6.44
CA ARG A 81 14.50 -21.69 7.49
C ARG A 81 13.35 -22.69 7.32
N GLN A 82 12.21 -22.26 6.79
CA GLN A 82 11.09 -23.12 6.41
C GLN A 82 11.32 -23.89 5.10
N LYS A 83 12.50 -23.74 4.47
CA LYS A 83 12.88 -24.39 3.20
C LYS A 83 11.93 -24.06 2.03
N MET A 84 11.38 -22.84 2.03
CA MET A 84 10.59 -22.36 0.90
C MET A 84 11.47 -22.19 -0.35
N LYS A 85 10.88 -22.40 -1.53
CA LYS A 85 11.60 -22.25 -2.80
C LYS A 85 12.02 -20.78 -3.00
N PRO A 86 13.23 -20.51 -3.54
CA PRO A 86 13.69 -19.14 -3.80
C PRO A 86 12.72 -18.33 -4.68
N THR A 87 12.09 -18.98 -5.66
CA THR A 87 11.07 -18.35 -6.52
C THR A 87 9.85 -17.89 -5.74
N THR A 88 9.39 -18.67 -4.75
CA THR A 88 8.28 -18.29 -3.87
C THR A 88 8.66 -17.12 -2.98
N ILE A 89 9.86 -17.17 -2.39
CA ILE A 89 10.39 -16.08 -1.54
C ILE A 89 10.49 -14.77 -2.34
N GLY A 90 11.06 -14.80 -3.55
CA GLY A 90 11.14 -13.63 -4.41
C GLY A 90 9.77 -13.10 -4.83
N THR A 91 8.80 -13.98 -5.07
CA THR A 91 7.43 -13.58 -5.40
C THR A 91 6.74 -12.91 -4.21
N TYR A 92 6.95 -13.39 -2.99
CA TYR A 92 6.39 -12.80 -1.78
C TYR A 92 7.04 -11.45 -1.46
N LEU A 93 8.35 -11.34 -1.63
CA LEU A 93 9.04 -10.05 -1.50
C LEU A 93 8.50 -9.02 -2.49
N ALA A 94 8.33 -9.41 -3.76
CA ALA A 94 7.76 -8.54 -4.79
C ALA A 94 6.29 -8.17 -4.55
N ALA A 95 5.58 -8.91 -3.70
CA ALA A 95 4.22 -8.59 -3.30
C ALA A 95 4.17 -7.51 -2.20
N VAL A 96 5.20 -7.46 -1.35
CA VAL A 96 5.25 -6.55 -0.19
C VAL A 96 6.00 -5.25 -0.49
N GLY A 97 7.08 -5.32 -1.28
CA GLY A 97 7.90 -4.16 -1.62
C GLY A 97 7.44 -3.35 -2.84
N ARG A 98 6.17 -3.48 -3.24
CA ARG A 98 5.58 -2.74 -4.38
C ARG A 98 4.80 -1.52 -3.93
#